data_AF-A0A9P0A424-F1
#
_entry.id   AF-A0A9P0A424-F1
#
_cell.length_a   1.000
_cell.length_b   1.000
_cell.length_c   1.000
_cell.angle_alpha   90.00
_cell.angle_beta   90.00
_cell.angle_gamma   90.00
#
_symmetry.space_group_name_H-M   'P 1'
#
loop_
_entity.id
_entity.type
_entity.pdbx_description
1 polymer ?
#
loop_
_entity_poly.entity_id
_entity_poly.type
_entity_poly.pdbx_seq_one_letter_code
_entity_poly.pdbx_strand_id
1 'polypeptide(L)' 'MRTTISIINGCLYDHFRWGEAFVVVYSVTSQHSFREAQDLLEKLNSLKLPSYYTTLLLGNKRDLDHSR' A
#
# COMPACT_ATOMS: atom_id res chain seq x y z
N MET A 1 18.86 3.03 4.45
CA MET A 1 17.51 2.71 3.93
C MET A 1 16.86 4.01 3.47
N ARG A 2 16.56 4.15 2.18
CA ARG A 2 15.75 5.27 1.68
C ARG A 2 14.28 4.84 1.76
N THR A 3 13.50 5.50 2.61
CA THR A 3 12.06 5.27 2.70
C THR A 3 11.36 6.29 1.82
N THR A 4 10.99 5.90 0.59
CA THR A 4 10.24 6.78 -0.32
C THR A 4 8.75 6.63 -0.03
N ILE A 5 8.14 7.65 0.59
CA ILE A 5 6.68 7.72 0.77
C ILE A 5 6.08 8.23 -0.53
N SER A 6 5.58 7.33 -1.37
CA SER A 6 4.91 7.71 -2.61
C SER A 6 3.43 7.97 -2.34
N ILE A 7 3.06 9.25 -2.25
CA ILE A 7 1.65 9.67 -2.28
C ILE A 7 1.22 9.68 -3.75
N ILE A 8 0.33 8.75 -4.09
CA ILE A 8 -0.42 8.47 -5.34
C ILE A 8 -0.41 9.57 -6.45
N ASN A 9 0.74 10.00 -6.95
CA ASN A 9 0.85 11.00 -8.02
C ASN A 9 2.01 10.64 -8.97
N GLY A 10 1.68 10.45 -10.25
CA GLY A 10 2.56 10.51 -11.42
C GLY A 10 3.66 9.44 -11.56
N CYS A 11 4.50 9.25 -10.55
CA CYS A 11 5.75 8.45 -10.62
C CYS A 11 5.61 7.02 -10.06
N LEU A 12 4.39 6.51 -9.96
CA LEU A 12 4.08 5.23 -9.28
C LEU A 12 4.79 4.03 -9.94
N TYR A 13 4.81 3.99 -11.27
CA TYR A 13 5.44 2.91 -12.04
C TYR A 13 6.95 2.84 -11.85
N ASP A 14 7.61 3.99 -11.88
CA ASP A 14 9.03 4.13 -11.65
C ASP A 14 9.38 3.65 -10.23
N HIS A 15 8.67 4.13 -9.21
CA HIS A 15 8.88 3.68 -7.83
C HIS A 15 8.55 2.20 -7.61
N PHE A 16 7.57 1.64 -8.32
CA PHE A 16 7.30 0.20 -8.26
C PHE A 16 8.45 -0.63 -8.83
N ARG A 17 9.12 -0.18 -9.89
CA ARG A 17 10.22 -0.95 -10.49
C ARG A 17 11.40 -1.13 -9.54
N TRP A 18 11.81 -0.09 -8.81
CA TRP A 18 12.98 -0.15 -7.91
C TRP A 18 12.65 -0.37 -6.43
N GLY A 19 11.38 -0.29 -6.02
CA GLY A 19 10.99 -0.51 -4.64
C GLY A 19 11.08 -1.97 -4.24
N GLU A 20 11.83 -2.28 -3.18
CA GLU A 20 11.97 -3.65 -2.65
C GLU A 20 10.97 -3.94 -1.50
N ALA A 21 10.35 -2.88 -0.95
CA ALA A 21 9.36 -2.99 0.11
C ALA A 21 8.25 -1.95 -0.03
N PHE A 22 7.01 -2.36 0.19
CA PHE A 22 5.82 -1.51 0.10
C PHE A 22 4.99 -1.60 1.39
N VAL A 23 4.50 -0.46 1.85
CA VAL A 23 3.49 -0.40 2.91
C VAL A 23 2.23 0.19 2.32
N VAL A 24 1.17 -0.60 2.26
CA VAL A 24 -0.16 -0.18 1.80
C VAL A 24 -0.98 0.13 3.04
N VAL A 25 -1.47 1.36 3.17
CA VAL A 25 -2.20 1.80 4.37
C VAL A 25 -3.66 2.03 4.02
N TYR A 26 -4.58 1.46 4.79
CA TYR A 26 -6.02 1.73 4.67
C TYR A 26 -6.57 2.23 6.02
N SER A 27 -7.77 2.81 6.02
CA SER A 27 -8.45 3.22 7.26
C SER A 27 -9.39 2.10 7.70
N VAL A 28 -9.28 1.62 8.94
CA VAL A 28 -10.16 0.53 9.44
C VAL A 28 -11.63 0.93 9.45
N THR A 29 -11.90 2.24 9.54
CA THR A 29 -13.25 2.81 9.50
C THR A 29 -13.82 3.03 8.10
N SER A 30 -13.06 2.75 7.02
CA SER A 30 -13.51 2.98 5.64
C SER A 30 -13.29 1.76 4.75
N GLN A 31 -14.40 1.09 4.43
CA GLN A 31 -14.41 -0.03 3.48
C GLN A 31 -13.95 0.38 2.07
N HIS A 32 -14.16 1.64 1.67
CA HIS A 32 -13.65 2.15 0.40
C HIS A 32 -12.11 2.10 0.36
N SER A 33 -11.47 2.61 1.42
CA SER A 33 -10.00 2.62 1.50
C SER A 33 -9.39 1.21 1.54
N PHE A 34 -10.12 0.23 2.09
CA PHE A 34 -9.70 -1.17 2.06
C PHE A 34 -9.74 -1.76 0.65
N ARG A 35 -10.79 -1.45 -0.13
CA ARG A 35 -10.89 -1.88 -1.53
C ARG A 35 -9.80 -1.26 -2.40
N GLU A 36 -9.52 0.03 -2.24
CA GLU A 36 -8.42 0.68 -2.96
C GLU A 36 -7.06 0.09 -2.61
N ALA A 37 -6.84 -0.27 -1.34
CA ALA A 37 -5.63 -0.95 -0.90
C ALA A 37 -5.49 -2.35 -1.54
N GLN A 38 -6.59 -3.09 -1.69
CA GLN A 38 -6.59 -4.38 -2.37
C GLN A 38 -6.20 -4.23 -3.85
N ASP A 39 -6.80 -3.28 -4.57
CA ASP A 39 -6.46 -3.01 -5.97
C ASP A 39 -4.97 -2.63 -6.15
N LEU A 40 -4.40 -1.92 -5.18
CA LEU A 40 -2.97 -1.58 -5.17
C LEU A 40 -2.08 -2.80 -4.97
N LEU A 41 -2.48 -3.73 -4.10
CA LEU A 41 -1.75 -5.00 -3.90
C LEU A 41 -1.79 -5.87 -5.16
N GLU A 42 -2.93 -5.95 -5.85
CA GLU A 42 -3.06 -6.70 -7.10
C GLU A 42 -2.20 -6.09 -8.22
N LYS A 43 -2.12 -4.76 -8.30
CA LYS A 43 -1.21 -4.05 -9.21
C LYS A 43 0.25 -4.33 -8.88
N LEU A 44 0.63 -4.29 -7.60
CA LEU A 44 1.99 -4.65 -7.16
C LEU A 44 2.36 -6.07 -7.58
N ASN A 45 1.45 -7.02 -7.38
CA ASN A 45 1.64 -8.42 -7.73
C ASN A 45 1.71 -8.68 -9.25
N SER A 46 1.01 -7.86 -10.04
CA SER A 46 1.05 -7.95 -11.51
C SER A 46 2.32 -7.32 -12.10
N LEU A 47 2.88 -6.30 -11.45
CA LEU A 47 4.05 -5.56 -11.94
C LEU A 47 5.38 -6.15 -11.47
N LYS A 48 5.42 -6.73 -10.27
CA LYS A 48 6.60 -7.42 -9.75
C LYS A 48 6.48 -8.91 -10.07
N LEU A 49 7.42 -9.44 -10.87
CA LEU A 49 7.68 -10.88 -10.93
C LEU A 49 7.90 -11.43 -9.51
N PRO A 50 7.73 -12.74 -9.24
CA PRO A 50 7.86 -13.35 -7.89
C PRO A 50 9.24 -13.20 -7.21
N SER A 51 10.13 -12.40 -7.79
CA SER A 51 11.43 -12.04 -7.27
C SER A 51 11.29 -10.95 -6.17
N TYR A 52 11.22 -11.40 -4.91
CA TYR A 52 11.74 -10.75 -3.70
C TYR A 52 11.25 -9.35 -3.29
N TYR A 53 10.01 -8.95 -3.57
CA TYR A 53 9.46 -7.75 -2.92
C TYR A 53 8.69 -8.10 -1.64
N THR A 54 8.80 -7.25 -0.62
CA THR A 54 8.03 -7.38 0.63
C THR A 54 6.87 -6.39 0.62
N THR A 55 5.67 -6.82 1.02
CA THR A 55 4.54 -5.91 1.19
C THR A 55 3.87 -6.06 2.54
N LEU A 56 3.54 -4.94 3.18
CA LEU A 56 2.83 -4.85 4.44
C LEU A 56 1.52 -4.08 4.24
N LEU A 57 0.39 -4.69 4.59
CA LEU A 57 -0.90 -4.01 4.63
C LEU A 57 -1.16 -3.51 6.07
N LEU A 58 -1.35 -2.20 6.23
CA LEU A 58 -1.50 -1.54 7.53
C LEU A 58 -2.89 -0.92 7.67
N GLY A 59 -3.67 -1.42 8.62
CA GLY A 59 -4.94 -0.82 9.03
C GLY A 59 -4.70 0.35 10.00
N ASN A 60 -4.86 1.57 9.50
CA ASN A 60 -4.71 2.80 10.25
C ASN A 60 -6.03 3.28 10.87
N LYS A 61 -5.95 4.19 11.85
CA LYS A 61 -7.08 4.79 12.59
C LYS A 61 -7.85 3.82 13.49
N ARG A 62 -7.15 2.84 14.08
CA ARG A 62 -7.76 1.86 15.01
C ARG A 62 -8.33 2.49 16.27
N ASP A 63 -7.79 3.63 16.68
CA ASP A 63 -8.29 4.48 17.77
C ASP A 63 -9.75 4.91 17.57
N LEU A 64 -10.20 5.11 16.32
CA LEU A 64 -11.56 5.52 16.00
C LEU A 64 -12.60 4.38 16.10
N ASP A 65 -12.17 3.13 16.24
CA ASP A 65 -13.07 1.98 16.45
C ASP A 65 -13.70 2.00 17.85
N HIS A 66 -13.02 2.59 18.84
CA HIS A 66 -13.51 2.72 20.21
C HIS A 66 -14.51 3.87 20.42
N SER A 67 -14.74 4.71 19.39
CA SER A 67 -15.62 5.88 19.46
C SER A 67 -16.96 5.68 18.73
N ARG A 68 -17.37 4.43 18.49
CA ARG A 68 -18.59 4.10 17.75
C ARG A 68 -19.61 3.37 18.58
#